data_AF-A0A7C6Q901-F1
#
_entry.id   AF-A0A7C6Q901-F1
#
_cell.length_a   1.000
_cell.length_b   1.000
_cell.length_c   1.000
_cell.angle_alpha   90.00
_cell.angle_beta   90.00
_cell.angle_gamma   90.00
#
_symmetry.space_group_name_H-M   'P 1'
#
loop_
_entity.id
_entity.type
_entity.pdbx_description
1 polymer ?
#
loop_
_entity_poly.entity_id
_entity_poly.type
_entity_poly.pdbx_seq_one_letter_code
_entity_poly.pdbx_strand_id
1 'polypeptide(L)'
;MSLDLYFFKKDVDFDQIRRNIDDLTNKRRAIEEELERLEDNYEDARLASHNVTHNLNKMAEAVGLYKALWSPEEICITSASQMIAPLEKAIKELENDPEKYKAYNPSNGWGNYDIFVSFCKSVLHTCREHPDAVIEAAG
;
A
#
# COMPACT_ATOMS: atom_id res chain seq x y z
N MET A 1 -3.01 11.78 46.12
CA MET A 1 -1.67 12.41 46.02
C MET A 1 -0.70 11.46 46.72
N SER A 2 0.20 10.83 45.97
CA SER A 2 1.25 9.96 46.52
C SER A 2 2.59 10.69 46.42
N LEU A 3 3.48 10.43 47.37
CA LEU A 3 4.87 10.86 47.35
C LEU A 3 5.74 9.63 47.13
N ASP A 4 6.60 9.68 46.12
CA ASP A 4 7.61 8.66 45.89
C ASP A 4 8.99 9.21 46.27
N LEU A 5 9.72 8.45 47.09
CA LEU A 5 11.10 8.74 47.48
C LEU A 5 12.04 7.74 46.78
N TYR A 6 13.04 8.26 46.07
CA TYR A 6 14.02 7.45 45.35
C TYR A 6 15.40 7.63 45.98
N PHE A 7 16.07 6.52 46.26
CA PHE A 7 17.43 6.48 46.80
C PHE A 7 18.40 6.02 45.71
N PHE A 8 19.50 6.74 45.55
CA PHE A 8 20.40 6.60 44.42
C PHE A 8 21.85 6.38 44.87
N LYS A 9 22.68 5.78 44.00
CA LYS A 9 24.10 5.53 44.28
C LYS A 9 24.88 6.85 44.36
N LYS A 10 25.77 7.03 45.35
CA LYS A 10 26.48 8.31 45.57
C LYS A 10 27.42 8.71 44.42
N ASP A 11 27.92 7.74 43.67
CA ASP A 11 28.92 7.89 42.60
C ASP A 11 28.33 8.09 41.20
N VAL A 12 27.01 8.26 41.09
CA VAL A 12 26.32 8.42 39.81
C VAL A 12 25.70 9.82 39.71
N ASP A 13 25.93 10.50 38.59
CA ASP A 13 25.37 11.81 38.28
C ASP A 13 23.95 11.68 37.71
N PHE A 14 22.95 11.56 38.60
CA PHE A 14 21.56 11.41 38.19
C PHE A 14 20.98 12.68 37.58
N ASP A 15 21.53 13.86 37.88
CA ASP A 15 21.06 15.10 37.27
C ASP A 15 21.49 15.16 35.80
N GLN A 16 22.71 14.70 35.48
CA GLN A 16 23.11 14.54 34.09
C GLN A 16 22.28 13.47 33.37
N ILE A 17 22.01 12.33 34.02
CA ILE A 17 21.16 11.29 33.44
C ILE A 17 19.75 11.83 33.17
N ARG A 18 19.14 12.57 34.10
CA ARG A 18 17.83 13.20 33.92
C ARG A 18 17.84 14.19 32.77
N ARG A 19 18.83 15.10 32.70
CA ARG A 19 18.97 16.03 31.57
C ARG A 19 19.06 15.31 30.23
N ASN A 20 19.81 14.19 30.17
CA ASN A 20 19.92 13.39 28.96
C ASN A 20 18.57 12.74 28.59
N ILE A 21 17.83 12.22 29.57
CA ILE A 21 16.49 11.65 29.34
C ILE A 21 15.54 12.71 28.82
N ASP A 22 15.55 13.91 29.41
CA ASP A 22 14.69 15.02 28.98
C ASP A 22 15.04 15.48 27.56
N ASP A 23 16.33 15.62 27.24
CA ASP A 23 16.81 15.96 25.90
C ASP A 23 16.38 14.92 24.86
N LEU A 24 16.60 13.63 25.16
CA LEU A 24 16.18 12.53 24.27
C LEU A 24 14.66 12.45 24.13
N THR A 25 13.92 12.73 25.19
CA THR A 25 12.44 12.74 25.16
C THR A 25 11.94 13.89 24.30
N ASN A 26 12.54 15.07 24.39
CA ASN A 26 12.21 16.21 23.54
C ASN A 26 12.55 15.94 22.07
N LYS A 27 13.71 15.32 21.80
CA LYS A 27 14.09 14.88 20.45
C LYS A 27 13.12 13.84 19.90
N ARG A 28 12.73 12.85 20.71
CA ARG A 28 11.75 11.84 20.32
C ARG A 28 10.43 12.49 19.94
N ARG A 29 9.91 13.40 20.77
CA ARG A 29 8.67 14.14 20.46
C ARG A 29 8.78 14.92 19.14
N ALA A 30 9.90 15.60 18.91
CA ALA A 30 10.10 16.34 17.66
C ALA A 30 10.12 15.43 16.42
N ILE A 31 10.74 14.25 16.54
CA ILE A 31 10.76 13.24 15.47
C ILE A 31 9.36 12.65 15.27
N GLU A 32 8.63 12.36 16.33
CA GLU A 32 7.25 11.87 16.27
C GLU A 32 6.33 12.88 15.55
N GLU A 33 6.44 14.18 15.87
CA GLU A 33 5.70 15.24 15.19
C GLU A 33 6.09 15.39 13.71
N GLU A 34 7.37 15.18 13.36
CA GLU A 34 7.82 15.19 11.96
C GLU A 34 7.29 13.98 11.19
N LEU A 35 7.29 12.80 11.81
CA LEU A 35 6.75 11.58 11.23
C LEU A 35 5.25 11.71 10.95
N GLU A 36 4.47 12.21 11.92
CA GLU A 36 3.03 12.44 11.77
C GLU A 36 2.74 13.35 10.55
N ARG A 37 3.51 14.44 10.38
CA ARG A 37 3.37 15.31 9.21
C ARG A 37 3.72 14.62 7.90
N LEU A 38 4.70 13.73 7.89
CA LEU A 38 5.06 12.98 6.68
C LEU A 38 3.99 11.94 6.32
N GLU A 39 3.42 11.27 7.31
CA GLU A 39 2.30 10.35 7.14
C GLU A 39 1.06 11.08 6.61
N ASP A 40 0.72 12.25 7.20
CA ASP A 40 -0.37 13.10 6.72
C ASP A 40 -0.14 13.55 5.26
N ASN A 41 1.08 14.03 4.94
CA ASN A 41 1.42 14.43 3.57
C ASN A 41 1.33 13.26 2.58
N TYR A 42 1.68 12.04 3.01
CA TYR A 42 1.57 10.84 2.17
C TYR A 42 0.10 10.50 1.89
N GLU A 43 -0.74 10.52 2.91
CA GLU A 43 -2.18 10.26 2.77
C GLU A 43 -2.87 11.33 1.92
N ASP A 44 -2.53 12.61 2.11
CA ASP A 44 -3.06 13.74 1.33
C ASP A 44 -2.65 13.66 -0.16
N ALA A 45 -1.47 13.11 -0.46
CA ALA A 45 -0.99 12.92 -1.83
C ALA A 45 -1.67 11.72 -2.53
N ARG A 46 -2.28 10.79 -1.79
CA ARG A 46 -2.86 9.57 -2.35
C ARG A 46 -4.24 9.83 -2.97
N LEU A 47 -4.31 9.74 -4.29
CA LEU A 47 -5.56 9.93 -5.05
C LEU A 47 -6.54 8.76 -4.90
N ALA A 48 -6.03 7.53 -4.80
CA ALA A 48 -6.84 6.31 -4.64
C ALA A 48 -6.01 5.15 -4.08
N SER A 49 -6.69 4.15 -3.53
CA SER A 49 -6.09 2.87 -3.13
C SER A 49 -6.99 1.71 -3.56
N HIS A 50 -6.41 0.70 -4.20
CA HIS A 50 -7.12 -0.52 -4.58
C HIS A 50 -6.41 -1.72 -3.95
N ASN A 51 -7.18 -2.62 -3.34
CA ASN A 51 -6.64 -3.83 -2.73
C ASN A 51 -7.28 -5.06 -3.39
N VAL A 52 -6.44 -6.03 -3.73
CA VAL A 52 -6.86 -7.36 -4.12
C VAL A 52 -5.89 -8.39 -3.55
N THR A 53 -6.39 -9.57 -3.21
CA THR A 53 -5.55 -10.65 -2.69
C THR A 53 -4.55 -11.17 -3.74
N HIS A 54 -3.32 -11.45 -3.29
CA HIS A 54 -2.28 -12.07 -4.12
C HIS A 54 -2.71 -13.44 -4.70
N ASN A 55 -3.72 -14.10 -4.11
CA ASN A 55 -4.25 -15.37 -4.63
C ASN A 55 -4.84 -15.27 -6.05
N LEU A 56 -5.16 -14.05 -6.52
CA LEU A 56 -5.68 -13.79 -7.86
C LEU A 56 -4.57 -13.61 -8.91
N ASN A 57 -3.29 -13.70 -8.52
CA ASN A 57 -2.16 -13.54 -9.44
C ASN A 57 -2.18 -14.52 -10.62
N LYS A 58 -2.60 -15.77 -10.44
CA LYS A 58 -2.68 -16.75 -11.52
C LYS A 58 -3.71 -16.37 -12.57
N MET A 59 -4.82 -15.74 -12.15
CA MET A 59 -5.83 -15.21 -13.06
C MET A 59 -5.30 -13.98 -13.79
N ALA A 60 -4.60 -13.09 -13.08
CA ALA A 60 -3.92 -11.94 -13.67
C ALA A 60 -2.87 -12.36 -14.70
N GLU A 61 -2.09 -13.41 -14.42
CA GLU A 61 -1.10 -13.98 -15.33
C GLU A 61 -1.79 -14.56 -16.58
N ALA A 62 -2.87 -15.32 -16.39
CA ALA A 62 -3.61 -15.96 -17.48
C ALA A 62 -4.26 -14.95 -18.46
N VAL A 63 -4.52 -13.72 -18.01
CA VAL A 63 -5.02 -12.62 -18.85
C VAL A 63 -3.91 -11.63 -19.27
N GLY A 64 -2.66 -11.89 -18.90
CA GLY A 64 -1.50 -11.08 -19.26
C GLY A 64 -1.41 -9.72 -18.53
N LEU A 65 -2.03 -9.62 -17.35
CA LEU A 65 -2.12 -8.40 -16.55
C LEU A 65 -1.25 -8.44 -15.27
N TYR A 66 -0.68 -9.59 -14.91
CA TYR A 66 0.10 -9.75 -13.67
C TYR A 66 1.18 -8.68 -13.51
N LYS A 67 2.10 -8.54 -14.48
CA LYS A 67 3.17 -7.54 -14.40
C LYS A 67 2.63 -6.11 -14.29
N ALA A 68 1.57 -5.78 -15.03
CA ALA A 68 0.99 -4.43 -14.99
C ALA A 68 0.41 -4.07 -13.62
N LEU A 69 -0.06 -5.05 -12.84
CA LEU A 69 -0.68 -4.82 -11.53
C LEU A 69 0.25 -5.08 -10.34
N TRP A 70 1.12 -6.09 -10.41
CA TRP A 70 2.00 -6.52 -9.30
C TRP A 70 3.42 -5.99 -9.42
N SER A 71 3.88 -5.63 -10.62
CA SER A 71 5.26 -5.16 -10.85
C SER A 71 5.33 -4.18 -12.04
N PRO A 72 4.51 -3.11 -12.05
CA PRO A 72 4.42 -2.17 -13.18
C PRO A 72 5.77 -1.55 -13.54
N GLU A 73 6.65 -1.35 -12.56
CA GLU A 73 8.01 -0.84 -12.70
C GLU A 73 8.90 -1.75 -13.57
N GLU A 74 8.71 -3.07 -13.55
CA GLU A 74 9.48 -4.00 -14.39
C GLU A 74 9.18 -3.85 -15.88
N ILE A 75 8.02 -3.28 -16.22
CA ILE A 75 7.57 -3.05 -17.59
C ILE A 75 7.43 -1.57 -17.93
N CYS A 76 8.07 -0.70 -17.13
CA CYS A 76 8.12 0.75 -17.32
C CYS A 76 6.73 1.43 -17.37
N ILE A 77 5.74 0.86 -16.67
CA ILE A 77 4.49 1.57 -16.37
C ILE A 77 4.73 2.41 -15.13
N THR A 78 4.77 3.73 -15.30
CA THR A 78 5.00 4.71 -14.23
C THR A 78 3.82 5.65 -14.03
N SER A 79 2.90 5.74 -14.99
CA SER A 79 1.69 6.57 -14.88
C SER A 79 0.40 5.81 -15.22
N ALA A 80 -0.70 6.25 -14.62
CA ALA A 80 -1.99 5.57 -14.72
C ALA A 80 -2.49 5.42 -16.16
N SER A 81 -2.25 6.42 -17.01
CA SER A 81 -2.58 6.38 -18.44
C SER A 81 -1.97 5.19 -19.18
N GLN A 82 -0.76 4.76 -18.80
CA GLN A 82 -0.09 3.62 -19.44
C GLN A 82 -0.73 2.27 -19.07
N MET A 83 -1.45 2.20 -17.95
CA MET A 83 -2.14 0.99 -17.49
C MET A 83 -3.51 0.79 -18.17
N ILE A 84 -4.10 1.85 -18.73
CA ILE A 84 -5.44 1.82 -19.35
C ILE A 84 -5.53 0.74 -20.43
N ALA A 85 -4.63 0.73 -21.41
CA ALA A 85 -4.71 -0.20 -22.53
C ALA A 85 -4.54 -1.67 -22.10
N PRO A 86 -3.56 -2.04 -21.24
CA PRO A 86 -3.50 -3.38 -20.64
C PRO A 86 -4.79 -3.78 -19.91
N LEU A 87 -5.36 -2.88 -19.10
CA LEU A 87 -6.59 -3.14 -18.35
C LEU A 87 -7.80 -3.36 -19.25
N GLU A 88 -8.02 -2.51 -20.25
CA GLU A 88 -9.12 -2.65 -21.20
C GLU A 88 -9.05 -3.97 -21.95
N LYS A 89 -7.85 -4.34 -22.41
CA LYS A 89 -7.60 -5.62 -23.08
C LYS A 89 -7.94 -6.79 -22.15
N ALA A 90 -7.46 -6.75 -20.91
CA ALA A 90 -7.67 -7.82 -19.95
C ALA A 90 -9.13 -7.95 -19.51
N ILE A 91 -9.81 -6.84 -19.22
CA ILE A 91 -11.24 -6.83 -18.85
C ILE A 91 -12.08 -7.42 -19.99
N LYS A 92 -11.82 -7.00 -21.23
CA LYS A 92 -12.53 -7.56 -22.39
C LYS A 92 -12.32 -9.07 -22.53
N GLU A 93 -11.09 -9.55 -22.35
CA GLU A 93 -10.78 -10.99 -22.40
C GLU A 93 -11.48 -11.75 -21.26
N LEU A 94 -11.46 -11.23 -20.03
CA LEU A 94 -12.16 -11.81 -18.87
C LEU A 94 -13.66 -11.96 -19.17
N GLU A 95 -14.29 -10.91 -19.69
CA GLU A 95 -15.73 -10.87 -19.99
C GLU A 95 -16.13 -11.75 -21.18
N ASN A 96 -15.22 -11.98 -22.14
CA ASN A 96 -15.49 -12.83 -23.29
C ASN A 96 -15.53 -14.33 -22.94
N ASP A 97 -14.77 -14.77 -21.95
CA ASP A 97 -14.73 -16.18 -21.53
C ASP A 97 -14.69 -16.34 -20.00
N PRO A 98 -15.80 -16.04 -19.29
CA PRO A 98 -15.83 -16.09 -17.83
C PRO A 98 -15.54 -17.47 -17.26
N GLU A 99 -16.00 -18.54 -17.92
CA GLU A 99 -15.85 -19.91 -17.42
C GLU A 99 -14.40 -20.37 -17.45
N LYS A 100 -13.63 -20.02 -18.49
CA LYS A 100 -12.17 -20.22 -18.53
C LYS A 100 -11.48 -19.56 -17.34
N TYR A 101 -11.86 -18.33 -17.00
CA TYR A 101 -11.20 -17.58 -15.94
C TYR A 101 -11.66 -17.98 -14.53
N LYS A 102 -12.92 -18.38 -14.35
CA LYS A 102 -13.41 -18.95 -13.08
C LYS A 102 -12.66 -20.22 -12.67
N ALA A 103 -12.07 -20.96 -13.62
CA ALA A 103 -11.20 -22.10 -13.31
C ALA A 103 -9.93 -21.70 -12.53
N TYR A 104 -9.55 -20.41 -12.56
CA TYR A 104 -8.43 -19.85 -11.78
C TYR A 104 -8.86 -19.34 -10.40
N ASN A 105 -10.13 -19.50 -10.00
CA ASN A 105 -10.55 -19.16 -8.65
C ASN A 105 -9.71 -19.93 -7.61
N PRO A 106 -9.16 -19.23 -6.60
CA PRO A 106 -8.29 -19.86 -5.62
C PRO A 106 -9.08 -20.82 -4.72
N SER A 107 -8.51 -22.00 -4.47
CA SER A 107 -9.16 -23.06 -3.68
C SER A 107 -9.31 -22.72 -2.19
N ASN A 108 -8.56 -21.74 -1.69
CA ASN A 108 -8.64 -21.27 -0.31
C ASN A 108 -9.84 -20.33 -0.06
N GLY A 109 -10.59 -19.96 -1.09
CA GLY A 109 -11.79 -19.13 -0.99
C GLY A 109 -11.54 -17.62 -0.85
N TRP A 110 -10.29 -17.18 -0.87
CA TRP A 110 -9.92 -15.76 -0.75
C TRP A 110 -9.72 -15.17 -2.14
N GLY A 111 -10.72 -14.42 -2.61
CA GLY A 111 -10.79 -13.89 -3.97
C GLY A 111 -11.53 -14.82 -4.93
N ASN A 112 -12.08 -14.26 -6.00
CA ASN A 112 -12.68 -14.99 -7.11
C ASN A 112 -12.70 -14.12 -8.38
N TYR A 113 -13.19 -14.68 -9.48
CA TYR A 113 -13.34 -14.02 -10.77
C TYR A 113 -14.10 -12.69 -10.67
N ASP A 114 -15.25 -12.67 -10.00
CA ASP A 114 -16.08 -11.46 -9.92
C ASP A 114 -15.37 -10.34 -9.16
N ILE A 115 -14.67 -10.70 -8.07
CA ILE A 115 -13.82 -9.76 -7.30
C ILE A 115 -12.69 -9.23 -8.18
N PHE A 116 -12.01 -10.10 -8.95
CA PHE A 116 -10.91 -9.68 -9.81
C PHE A 116 -11.36 -8.75 -10.94
N VAL A 117 -12.48 -9.08 -11.61
CA VAL A 117 -13.06 -8.22 -12.65
C VAL A 117 -13.48 -6.87 -12.08
N SER A 118 -14.14 -6.85 -10.92
CA SER A 118 -14.53 -5.62 -10.23
C SER A 118 -13.31 -4.76 -9.88
N PHE A 119 -12.27 -5.38 -9.32
CA PHE A 119 -11.00 -4.71 -9.04
C PHE A 119 -10.39 -4.09 -10.30
N CYS A 120 -10.27 -4.85 -11.40
CA CYS A 120 -9.72 -4.34 -12.65
C CYS A 120 -10.51 -3.14 -13.19
N LYS A 121 -11.84 -3.16 -13.08
CA LYS A 121 -12.71 -2.05 -13.49
C LYS A 121 -12.52 -0.81 -12.62
N SER A 122 -12.39 -0.98 -11.30
CA SER A 122 -12.13 0.11 -10.37
C SER A 122 -10.78 0.76 -10.63
N VAL A 123 -9.73 -0.04 -10.87
CA VAL A 123 -8.40 0.47 -11.24
C VAL A 123 -8.48 1.21 -12.58
N LEU A 124 -9.12 0.64 -13.60
CA LEU A 124 -9.30 1.30 -14.90
C LEU A 124 -10.05 2.63 -14.79
N HIS A 125 -11.07 2.70 -13.93
CA HIS A 125 -11.80 3.92 -13.65
C HIS A 125 -10.88 4.99 -13.05
N THR A 126 -10.11 4.64 -12.02
CA THR A 126 -9.11 5.54 -11.42
C THR A 126 -8.08 6.00 -12.44
N CYS A 127 -7.57 5.11 -13.30
CA CYS A 127 -6.62 5.48 -14.34
C CYS A 127 -7.18 6.50 -15.34
N ARG A 128 -8.49 6.47 -15.60
CA ARG A 128 -9.15 7.43 -16.49
C ARG A 128 -9.45 8.76 -15.79
N GLU A 129 -9.74 8.74 -14.49
CA GLU A 129 -9.96 9.95 -13.69
C GLU A 129 -8.66 10.71 -13.43
N HIS A 130 -7.55 9.99 -13.22
CA HIS A 130 -6.25 10.54 -12.88
C HIS A 130 -5.14 9.99 -13.80
N PRO A 131 -5.14 10.32 -15.11
CA PRO A 131 -4.26 9.71 -16.10
C PRO A 131 -2.76 9.99 -15.87
N ASP A 132 -2.44 11.07 -15.17
CA ASP A 132 -1.09 11.50 -14.81
C ASP A 132 -0.63 11.00 -13.44
N ALA A 133 -1.49 10.30 -12.68
CA ALA A 133 -1.13 9.75 -11.38
C ALA A 133 0.05 8.77 -11.53
N VAL A 134 1.01 8.89 -10.62
CA VAL A 134 2.10 7.93 -10.47
C VAL A 134 1.55 6.66 -9.85
N ILE A 135 1.99 5.51 -10.35
CA ILE A 135 1.60 4.21 -9.82
C ILE A 135 2.71 3.65 -8.93
N GLU A 136 2.32 3.11 -7.79
CA GLU A 136 3.14 2.25 -6.96
C GLU A 136 2.36 0.96 -6.69
N ALA A 137 3.02 -0.19 -6.86
CA ALA A 137 2.50 -1.47 -6.41
C ALA A 137 3.27 -1.89 -5.14
N ALA A 138 2.53 -2.25 -4.10
CA ALA A 138 3.07 -2.80 -2.87
C ALA A 138 2.27 -4.05 -2.51
N GLY A 139 2.94 -5.15 -2.16
CA GLY A 139 2.32 -6.45 -1.92
C GLY A 139 3.14 -7.36 -1.03
#